data_AF-A0A5C7Q139-F1
#
_entry.id   AF-A0A5C7Q139-F1
#
_cell.length_a   1.000
_cell.length_b   1.000
_cell.length_c   1.000
_cell.angle_alpha   90.00
_cell.angle_beta   90.00
_cell.angle_gamma   90.00
#
_symmetry.space_group_name_H-M   'P 1'
#
loop_
_entity.id
_entity.type
_entity.pdbx_description
1 polymer ?
#
loop_
_entity_poly.entity_id
_entity_poly.type
_entity_poly.pdbx_seq_one_letter_code
_entity_poly.pdbx_strand_id
1 'polypeptide(L)'
;MIKPASSTLPRWASTVSADPARVVEPPSGKKDVGWDVAEKPPAQWKNWLLYNAYAWLLWLDSFESEPHTWTRNQTFGEGISCSNTLLNTRAVYAIGNGTAEGLYGVGGSGGGHGVVGAGSGAGTYGVFGRGLVAGVTGIRGEGGSGSPGGSFFGGAGGIGLQAAGGTGNAAGLAGQGSGNGVGVSGVGGVTGDGGDFRGGVTGGTGCTVTGGGASGTGLLATGGGPNGNAIEAVAPGSGLAVKATGAISTNDSVYADVVLRAGTSSTCTMRSNRVEFDGVTHPASNASIKHQVRPINTPRVWATIVTDGAGNVSVLDGAGVASAAISGTAIVVTFADAFLDNKYAVLVSGYDGSVPTGTPKFSVYQPNNTTTTAEIACVTDPATENLILYLLVLGRQ
;
A
#
# COMPACT_ATOMS: atom_id res chain seq x y z
N MET A 1 -5.56 -0.52 -70.36
CA MET A 1 -6.71 -0.12 -71.20
C MET A 1 -7.53 0.87 -70.37
N ILE A 2 -7.85 2.04 -70.91
CA ILE A 2 -8.65 3.06 -70.19
C ILE A 2 -10.13 2.78 -70.45
N LYS A 3 -10.96 2.85 -69.41
CA LYS A 3 -12.42 2.68 -69.50
C LYS A 3 -13.04 3.83 -70.32
N PRO A 4 -13.94 3.57 -71.28
CA PRO A 4 -14.57 4.61 -72.08
C PRO A 4 -15.51 5.47 -71.23
N ALA A 5 -15.37 6.79 -71.30
CA ALA A 5 -16.24 7.72 -70.59
C ALA A 5 -17.67 7.69 -71.19
N SER A 6 -18.70 7.90 -70.36
CA SER A 6 -20.10 8.00 -70.81
C SER A 6 -20.32 8.95 -72.00
N SER A 7 -19.55 10.03 -72.09
CA SER A 7 -19.57 10.99 -73.21
C SER A 7 -19.13 10.41 -74.56
N THR A 8 -18.43 9.27 -74.56
CA THR A 8 -17.92 8.57 -75.75
C THR A 8 -18.82 7.41 -76.20
N LEU A 9 -19.87 7.12 -75.43
CA LEU A 9 -20.80 6.03 -75.72
C LEU A 9 -21.82 6.41 -76.80
N PRO A 10 -22.40 5.43 -77.54
CA PRO A 10 -23.37 5.71 -78.61
C PRO A 10 -24.62 6.44 -78.12
N ARG A 11 -24.82 7.68 -78.58
CA ARG A 11 -25.95 8.55 -78.19
C ARG A 11 -27.34 7.98 -78.49
N TRP A 12 -27.46 7.11 -79.49
CA TRP A 12 -28.76 6.49 -79.80
C TRP A 12 -29.25 5.63 -78.63
N ALA A 13 -28.34 5.01 -77.87
CA ALA A 13 -28.67 4.12 -76.75
C ALA A 13 -29.24 4.88 -75.54
N SER A 14 -28.83 6.14 -75.33
CA SER A 14 -29.40 6.99 -74.26
C SER A 14 -30.82 7.48 -74.57
N THR A 15 -31.31 7.28 -75.80
CA THR A 15 -32.63 7.77 -76.27
C THR A 15 -33.66 6.65 -76.45
N VAL A 16 -33.34 5.40 -76.06
CA VAL A 16 -34.23 4.24 -76.21
C VAL A 16 -35.57 4.42 -75.47
N SER A 17 -35.59 5.19 -74.38
CA SER A 17 -36.81 5.57 -73.67
C SER A 17 -37.80 6.37 -74.53
N ALA A 18 -37.32 7.08 -75.56
CA ALA A 18 -38.14 7.87 -76.48
C ALA A 18 -38.65 7.05 -77.69
N ASP A 19 -38.06 5.89 -77.98
CA ASP A 19 -38.52 4.97 -79.04
C ASP A 19 -38.19 3.51 -78.67
N PRO A 20 -39.04 2.88 -77.84
CA PRO A 20 -38.81 1.51 -77.37
C PRO A 20 -38.83 0.47 -78.50
N ALA A 21 -39.47 0.77 -79.64
CA ALA A 21 -39.60 -0.16 -80.77
C ALA A 21 -38.25 -0.40 -81.49
N ARG A 22 -37.21 0.38 -81.21
CA ARG A 22 -35.86 0.21 -81.76
C ARG A 22 -35.05 -0.89 -81.08
N VAL A 23 -35.46 -1.32 -79.88
CA VAL A 23 -34.77 -2.30 -79.06
C VAL A 23 -35.76 -3.42 -78.72
N VAL A 24 -35.62 -4.56 -79.40
CA VAL A 24 -36.47 -5.74 -79.17
C VAL A 24 -35.59 -6.86 -78.65
N GLU A 25 -35.97 -7.41 -77.51
CA GLU A 25 -35.33 -8.59 -76.95
C GLU A 25 -35.60 -9.81 -77.84
N PRO A 26 -34.57 -10.55 -78.29
CA PRO A 26 -34.79 -11.76 -79.09
C PRO A 26 -35.60 -12.81 -78.32
N PRO A 27 -36.44 -13.62 -78.99
CA PRO A 27 -37.14 -14.74 -78.36
C PRO A 27 -36.17 -15.71 -77.68
N SER A 28 -36.59 -16.39 -76.61
CA SER A 28 -35.72 -17.31 -75.84
C SER A 28 -35.02 -18.35 -76.71
N GLY A 29 -35.75 -19.00 -77.63
CA GLY A 29 -35.15 -19.97 -78.54
C GLY A 29 -34.05 -19.41 -79.43
N LYS A 30 -34.06 -18.09 -79.71
CA LYS A 30 -32.97 -17.44 -80.45
C LYS A 30 -31.77 -17.10 -79.57
N LYS A 31 -31.99 -16.79 -78.29
CA LYS A 31 -30.89 -16.60 -77.32
C LYS A 31 -30.14 -17.89 -77.05
N ASP A 32 -30.82 -19.03 -77.13
CA ASP A 32 -30.23 -20.35 -76.89
C ASP A 32 -29.28 -20.79 -78.02
N VAL A 33 -29.61 -20.46 -79.28
CA VAL A 33 -28.84 -20.90 -80.46
C VAL A 33 -27.88 -19.84 -81.02
N GLY A 34 -28.01 -18.57 -80.62
CA GLY A 34 -27.19 -17.48 -81.14
C GLY A 34 -27.53 -17.14 -82.60
N TRP A 35 -26.59 -16.51 -83.32
CA TRP A 35 -26.72 -16.19 -84.75
C TRP A 35 -26.05 -17.27 -85.61
N ASP A 36 -26.75 -17.79 -86.60
CA ASP A 36 -26.18 -18.75 -87.54
C ASP A 36 -25.18 -18.06 -88.48
N VAL A 37 -24.28 -18.86 -89.04
CA VAL A 37 -23.33 -18.36 -90.05
C VAL A 37 -24.11 -17.76 -91.22
N ALA A 38 -23.76 -16.53 -91.58
CA ALA A 38 -24.42 -15.71 -92.61
C ALA A 38 -25.86 -15.26 -92.30
N GLU A 39 -26.37 -15.47 -91.09
CA GLU A 39 -27.63 -14.90 -90.65
C GLU A 39 -27.52 -13.37 -90.50
N LYS A 40 -28.54 -12.67 -90.97
CA LYS A 40 -28.67 -11.22 -90.80
C LYS A 40 -29.64 -10.94 -89.65
N PRO A 41 -29.16 -10.66 -88.43
CA PRO A 41 -30.06 -10.39 -87.32
C PRO A 41 -30.89 -9.14 -87.62
N PRO A 42 -32.20 -9.15 -87.33
CA PRO A 42 -33.02 -7.96 -87.24
C PRO A 42 -32.30 -6.81 -86.51
N ALA A 43 -32.39 -5.60 -87.07
CA ALA A 43 -31.74 -4.43 -86.51
C ALA A 43 -32.10 -4.18 -85.04
N GLN A 44 -33.35 -4.48 -84.66
CA GLN A 44 -33.84 -4.35 -83.30
C GLN A 44 -33.13 -5.29 -82.31
N TRP A 45 -32.76 -6.51 -82.75
CA TRP A 45 -32.02 -7.48 -81.93
C TRP A 45 -30.55 -7.09 -81.79
N LYS A 46 -29.94 -6.56 -82.85
CA LYS A 46 -28.59 -5.98 -82.79
C LYS A 46 -28.54 -4.75 -81.88
N ASN A 47 -29.54 -3.89 -81.97
CA ASN A 47 -29.70 -2.74 -81.08
C ASN A 47 -29.92 -3.19 -79.64
N TRP A 48 -30.70 -4.24 -79.38
CA TRP A 48 -30.83 -4.80 -78.04
C TRP A 48 -29.48 -5.24 -77.46
N LEU A 49 -28.66 -5.96 -78.22
CA LEU A 49 -27.33 -6.37 -77.77
C LEU A 49 -26.43 -5.16 -77.46
N LEU A 50 -26.39 -4.17 -78.36
CA LEU A 50 -25.57 -2.97 -78.18
C LEU A 50 -26.08 -2.06 -77.06
N TYR A 51 -27.39 -2.03 -76.81
CA TYR A 51 -28.00 -1.31 -75.70
C TYR A 51 -27.62 -1.96 -74.36
N ASN A 52 -27.63 -3.30 -74.27
CA ASN A 52 -27.14 -3.99 -73.09
C ASN A 52 -25.65 -3.71 -72.86
N ALA A 53 -24.83 -3.70 -73.91
CA ALA A 53 -23.43 -3.32 -73.81
C ALA A 53 -23.26 -1.86 -73.32
N TYR A 54 -24.07 -0.93 -73.82
CA TYR A 54 -24.12 0.46 -73.34
C TYR A 54 -24.47 0.54 -71.85
N ALA A 55 -25.50 -0.19 -71.42
CA ALA A 55 -25.92 -0.22 -70.01
C ALA A 55 -24.83 -0.77 -69.09
N TRP A 56 -24.12 -1.82 -69.51
CA TRP A 56 -22.94 -2.34 -68.79
C TRP A 56 -21.80 -1.33 -68.69
N LEU A 57 -21.52 -0.60 -69.77
CA LEU A 57 -20.48 0.42 -69.79
C LEU A 57 -20.84 1.61 -68.90
N LEU A 58 -22.11 2.03 -68.88
CA LEU A 58 -22.60 3.04 -67.94
C LEU A 58 -22.50 2.58 -66.49
N TRP A 59 -22.88 1.33 -66.20
CA TRP A 59 -22.78 0.78 -64.85
C TRP A 59 -21.32 0.76 -64.39
N LEU A 60 -20.41 0.28 -65.24
CA LEU A 60 -18.96 0.36 -64.99
C LEU A 60 -18.49 1.81 -64.81
N ASP A 61 -19.04 2.77 -65.57
CA ASP A 61 -18.81 4.22 -65.41
C ASP A 61 -19.08 4.72 -64.01
N SER A 62 -20.31 4.49 -63.55
CA SER A 62 -20.78 4.88 -62.22
C SER A 62 -20.20 4.07 -61.06
N PHE A 63 -19.58 2.91 -61.32
CA PHE A 63 -19.14 2.01 -60.26
C PHE A 63 -18.14 2.66 -59.30
N GLU A 64 -17.30 3.59 -59.75
CA GLU A 64 -16.33 4.24 -58.84
C GLU A 64 -16.92 5.41 -58.05
N SER A 65 -18.12 5.89 -58.43
CA SER A 65 -18.76 7.07 -57.84
C SER A 65 -19.99 6.78 -56.99
N GLU A 66 -20.51 5.56 -57.03
CA GLU A 66 -21.71 5.15 -56.29
C GLU A 66 -21.38 4.26 -55.08
N PRO A 67 -22.21 4.27 -54.02
CA PRO A 67 -22.07 3.35 -52.89
C PRO A 67 -22.30 1.89 -53.27
N HIS A 68 -21.43 0.98 -52.78
CA HIS A 68 -21.54 -0.46 -53.00
C HIS A 68 -21.85 -1.22 -51.72
N THR A 69 -22.52 -2.35 -51.87
CA THR A 69 -22.71 -3.34 -50.80
C THR A 69 -22.17 -4.69 -51.27
N TRP A 70 -21.16 -5.20 -50.56
CA TRP A 70 -20.64 -6.54 -50.77
C TRP A 70 -21.20 -7.47 -49.70
N THR A 71 -21.90 -8.53 -50.13
CA THR A 71 -22.55 -9.50 -49.23
C THR A 71 -21.73 -10.78 -49.03
N ARG A 72 -20.56 -10.88 -49.66
CA ARG A 72 -19.62 -12.02 -49.61
C ARG A 72 -18.17 -11.55 -49.59
N ASN A 73 -17.25 -12.50 -49.40
CA ASN A 73 -15.81 -12.28 -49.25
C ASN A 73 -15.22 -11.39 -50.35
N GLN A 74 -14.51 -10.35 -49.92
CA GLN A 74 -13.63 -9.53 -50.75
C GLN A 74 -12.23 -9.57 -50.15
N THR A 75 -11.20 -9.49 -51.00
CA THR A 75 -9.80 -9.46 -50.57
C THR A 75 -9.11 -8.30 -51.27
N PHE A 76 -8.47 -7.42 -50.48
CA PHE A 76 -7.70 -6.29 -50.98
C PHE A 76 -6.20 -6.56 -50.80
N GLY A 77 -5.43 -6.54 -51.88
CA GLY A 77 -4.00 -6.91 -51.86
C GLY A 77 -3.05 -5.81 -51.41
N GLU A 78 -3.39 -4.54 -51.66
CA GLU A 78 -2.53 -3.37 -51.36
C GLU A 78 -3.05 -2.52 -50.17
N GLY A 79 -4.18 -2.91 -49.58
CA GLY A 79 -4.78 -2.25 -48.42
C GLY A 79 -6.11 -1.56 -48.70
N ILE A 80 -6.65 -0.92 -47.65
CA ILE A 80 -7.91 -0.17 -47.67
C ILE A 80 -7.75 1.10 -46.81
N SER A 81 -8.25 2.23 -47.31
CA SER A 81 -8.35 3.48 -46.55
C SER A 81 -9.81 3.85 -46.36
N CYS A 82 -10.26 3.90 -45.11
CA CYS A 82 -11.63 4.24 -44.74
C CYS A 82 -11.64 5.59 -44.00
N SER A 83 -12.44 6.54 -44.47
CA SER A 83 -12.67 7.82 -43.80
C SER A 83 -14.16 8.02 -43.57
N ASN A 84 -14.53 8.69 -42.49
CA ASN A 84 -15.90 9.10 -42.28
C ASN A 84 -16.14 10.54 -42.77
N THR A 85 -17.42 10.89 -42.95
CA THR A 85 -17.87 12.26 -43.22
C THR A 85 -18.74 12.72 -42.05
N LEU A 86 -19.15 14.00 -42.02
CA LEU A 86 -20.06 14.50 -40.97
C LEU A 86 -21.40 13.75 -40.89
N LEU A 87 -21.79 13.02 -41.95
CA LEU A 87 -23.01 12.22 -41.99
C LEU A 87 -22.83 10.81 -41.42
N ASN A 88 -21.60 10.29 -41.38
CA ASN A 88 -21.30 8.98 -40.83
C ASN A 88 -20.42 9.12 -39.57
N THR A 89 -20.94 8.72 -38.42
CA THR A 89 -20.19 8.80 -37.16
C THR A 89 -19.12 7.71 -37.02
N ARG A 90 -19.06 6.72 -37.94
CA ARG A 90 -18.09 5.60 -37.92
C ARG A 90 -17.59 5.23 -39.31
N ALA A 91 -16.28 5.31 -39.55
CA ALA A 91 -15.70 4.88 -40.82
C ALA A 91 -15.82 3.36 -41.05
N VAL A 92 -15.73 2.56 -39.98
CA VAL A 92 -15.87 1.10 -40.01
C VAL A 92 -16.80 0.67 -38.87
N TYR A 93 -17.77 -0.20 -39.16
CA TYR A 93 -18.64 -0.82 -38.18
C TYR A 93 -18.65 -2.34 -38.42
N ALA A 94 -17.95 -3.07 -37.56
CA ALA A 94 -17.74 -4.51 -37.68
C ALA A 94 -18.33 -5.25 -36.47
N ILE A 95 -19.14 -6.30 -36.72
CA ILE A 95 -19.82 -7.07 -35.69
C ILE A 95 -19.43 -8.54 -35.81
N GLY A 96 -18.90 -9.11 -34.73
CA GLY A 96 -18.75 -10.56 -34.57
C GLY A 96 -20.02 -11.14 -33.99
N ASN A 97 -20.67 -12.06 -34.70
CA ASN A 97 -21.88 -12.72 -34.20
C ASN A 97 -21.52 -14.09 -33.60
N GLY A 98 -22.16 -14.45 -32.48
CA GLY A 98 -21.90 -15.71 -31.80
C GLY A 98 -20.49 -15.76 -31.21
N THR A 99 -19.65 -16.66 -31.70
CA THR A 99 -18.26 -16.87 -31.24
C THR A 99 -17.20 -16.26 -32.15
N ALA A 100 -17.59 -15.60 -33.25
CA ALA A 100 -16.65 -15.04 -34.23
C ALA A 100 -16.21 -13.61 -33.88
N GLU A 101 -15.03 -13.20 -34.34
CA GLU A 101 -14.60 -11.81 -34.23
C GLU A 101 -15.26 -10.91 -35.30
N GLY A 102 -15.51 -9.65 -34.97
CA GLY A 102 -15.93 -8.65 -35.95
C GLY A 102 -14.77 -8.16 -36.82
N LEU A 103 -13.62 -7.91 -36.20
CA LEU A 103 -12.38 -7.47 -36.86
C LEU A 103 -11.19 -8.19 -36.21
N TYR A 104 -10.30 -8.73 -37.03
CA TYR A 104 -9.09 -9.42 -36.62
C TYR A 104 -7.89 -8.83 -37.37
N GLY A 105 -6.90 -8.33 -36.63
CA GLY A 105 -5.68 -7.74 -37.20
C GLY A 105 -4.45 -8.49 -36.72
N VAL A 106 -3.53 -8.79 -37.63
CA VAL A 106 -2.29 -9.53 -37.35
C VAL A 106 -1.11 -8.75 -37.89
N GLY A 107 -0.09 -8.57 -37.06
CA GLY A 107 1.18 -7.97 -37.47
C GLY A 107 2.02 -8.95 -38.30
N GLY A 108 2.61 -8.46 -39.39
CA GLY A 108 3.53 -9.27 -40.20
C GLY A 108 4.86 -9.58 -39.51
N SER A 109 5.59 -10.56 -40.04
CA SER A 109 6.97 -10.82 -39.64
C SER A 109 7.85 -9.58 -39.91
N GLY A 110 8.70 -9.21 -38.95
CA GLY A 110 9.51 -7.98 -39.01
C GLY A 110 9.06 -6.83 -38.10
N GLY A 111 8.14 -7.10 -37.16
CA GLY A 111 7.73 -6.11 -36.15
C GLY A 111 6.54 -5.24 -36.56
N GLY A 112 5.80 -5.64 -37.61
CA GLY A 112 4.58 -4.95 -38.01
C GLY A 112 3.49 -5.03 -36.94
N HIS A 113 2.64 -4.01 -36.86
CA HIS A 113 1.49 -3.98 -35.96
C HIS A 113 0.24 -4.52 -36.66
N GLY A 114 -0.58 -5.30 -35.95
CA GLY A 114 -1.88 -5.74 -36.48
C GLY A 114 -2.91 -4.61 -36.51
N VAL A 115 -3.00 -3.85 -35.41
CA VAL A 115 -3.88 -2.67 -35.27
C VAL A 115 -3.14 -1.60 -34.49
N VAL A 116 -3.19 -0.36 -34.97
CA VAL A 116 -2.65 0.82 -34.27
C VAL A 116 -3.79 1.83 -34.10
N GLY A 117 -4.11 2.18 -32.86
CA GLY A 117 -5.03 3.27 -32.55
C GLY A 117 -4.26 4.53 -32.16
N ALA A 118 -4.52 5.64 -32.84
CA ALA A 118 -3.90 6.93 -32.56
C ALA A 118 -4.97 8.03 -32.46
N GLY A 119 -4.92 8.84 -31.40
CA GLY A 119 -5.75 10.02 -31.22
C GLY A 119 -4.89 11.27 -31.31
N SER A 120 -5.29 12.24 -32.13
CA SER A 120 -4.52 13.48 -32.39
C SER A 120 -5.14 14.74 -31.80
N GLY A 121 -6.37 14.66 -31.26
CA GLY A 121 -7.07 15.78 -30.64
C GLY A 121 -7.09 15.72 -29.11
N ALA A 122 -7.18 16.87 -28.45
CA ALA A 122 -7.38 16.93 -27.01
C ALA A 122 -8.67 16.18 -26.61
N GLY A 123 -8.60 15.38 -25.54
CA GLY A 123 -9.74 14.59 -25.05
C GLY A 123 -10.14 13.41 -25.95
N THR A 124 -9.32 13.04 -26.94
CA THR A 124 -9.58 11.87 -27.79
C THR A 124 -8.89 10.60 -27.26
N TYR A 125 -9.37 9.45 -27.73
CA TYR A 125 -8.77 8.15 -27.42
C TYR A 125 -8.25 7.53 -28.72
N GLY A 126 -7.03 6.98 -28.70
CA GLY A 126 -6.56 6.15 -29.81
C GLY A 126 -7.31 4.82 -29.87
N VAL A 127 -7.54 4.19 -28.70
CA VAL A 127 -8.35 2.97 -28.53
C VAL A 127 -9.27 3.16 -27.33
N PHE A 128 -10.54 2.78 -27.48
CA PHE A 128 -11.52 2.83 -26.41
C PHE A 128 -12.35 1.54 -26.41
N GLY A 129 -12.21 0.73 -25.35
CA GLY A 129 -12.97 -0.51 -25.16
C GLY A 129 -13.92 -0.39 -23.97
N ARG A 130 -15.17 -0.86 -24.14
CA ARG A 130 -16.15 -0.94 -23.04
C ARG A 130 -16.89 -2.28 -23.08
N GLY A 131 -17.14 -2.85 -21.90
CA GLY A 131 -18.14 -3.89 -21.72
C GLY A 131 -19.51 -3.25 -21.51
N LEU A 132 -20.53 -3.69 -22.25
CA LEU A 132 -21.89 -3.14 -22.15
C LEU A 132 -22.78 -3.86 -21.13
N VAL A 133 -22.39 -5.07 -20.72
CA VAL A 133 -23.12 -5.90 -19.77
C VAL A 133 -22.15 -6.57 -18.78
N ALA A 134 -22.69 -7.08 -17.67
CA ALA A 134 -21.90 -7.74 -16.64
C ALA A 134 -21.04 -8.89 -17.21
N GLY A 135 -19.79 -8.98 -16.75
CA GLY A 135 -18.84 -10.02 -17.16
C GLY A 135 -18.11 -9.74 -18.48
N VAL A 136 -18.39 -8.65 -19.18
CA VAL A 136 -17.70 -8.31 -20.43
C VAL A 136 -16.43 -7.51 -20.16
N THR A 137 -15.31 -8.00 -20.70
CA THR A 137 -14.03 -7.30 -20.68
C THR A 137 -13.95 -6.33 -21.86
N GLY A 138 -13.65 -5.06 -21.60
CA GLY A 138 -13.53 -4.03 -22.64
C GLY A 138 -12.25 -4.19 -23.48
N ILE A 139 -11.09 -4.32 -22.83
CA ILE A 139 -9.78 -4.55 -23.45
C ILE A 139 -9.09 -5.66 -22.66
N ARG A 140 -8.54 -6.66 -23.36
CA ARG A 140 -7.76 -7.76 -22.78
C ARG A 140 -6.40 -7.82 -23.46
N GLY A 141 -5.34 -7.81 -22.66
CA GLY A 141 -3.96 -8.00 -23.13
C GLY A 141 -3.44 -9.37 -22.70
N GLU A 142 -2.88 -10.12 -23.64
CA GLU A 142 -2.28 -11.44 -23.39
C GLU A 142 -0.92 -11.53 -24.07
N GLY A 143 0.07 -11.99 -23.32
CA GLY A 143 1.43 -12.18 -23.83
C GLY A 143 1.72 -13.67 -23.95
N GLY A 144 2.45 -14.05 -25.00
CA GLY A 144 3.07 -15.37 -25.09
C GLY A 144 4.23 -15.52 -24.10
N SER A 145 4.89 -16.69 -24.12
CA SER A 145 6.07 -16.95 -23.29
C SER A 145 7.13 -15.85 -23.47
N GLY A 146 7.56 -15.25 -22.36
CA GLY A 146 8.58 -14.19 -22.34
C GLY A 146 8.12 -12.82 -22.87
N SER A 147 6.83 -12.63 -23.15
CA SER A 147 6.30 -11.37 -23.70
C SER A 147 5.25 -10.74 -22.77
N PRO A 148 5.23 -9.41 -22.61
CA PRO A 148 4.17 -8.74 -21.86
C PRO A 148 2.85 -8.80 -22.64
N GLY A 149 1.73 -8.95 -21.93
CA GLY A 149 0.40 -8.84 -22.55
C GLY A 149 -0.05 -7.40 -22.84
N GLY A 150 0.63 -6.41 -22.25
CA GLY A 150 0.37 -4.99 -22.47
C GLY A 150 1.42 -4.12 -21.79
N SER A 151 1.53 -2.88 -22.25
CA SER A 151 2.41 -1.87 -21.66
C SER A 151 1.74 -0.50 -21.77
N PHE A 152 1.76 0.27 -20.68
CA PHE A 152 1.06 1.55 -20.56
C PHE A 152 2.02 2.61 -20.03
N PHE A 153 2.34 3.60 -20.87
CA PHE A 153 3.28 4.67 -20.53
C PHE A 153 2.57 6.02 -20.50
N GLY A 154 2.87 6.83 -19.48
CA GLY A 154 2.43 8.21 -19.40
C GLY A 154 3.37 9.11 -20.19
N GLY A 155 2.82 10.14 -20.83
CA GLY A 155 3.63 11.25 -21.34
C GLY A 155 4.20 12.10 -20.21
N ALA A 156 4.96 13.15 -20.55
CA ALA A 156 5.47 14.10 -19.56
C ALA A 156 4.34 14.69 -18.70
N GLY A 157 4.40 14.49 -17.38
CA GLY A 157 3.36 14.93 -16.43
C GLY A 157 2.03 14.16 -16.50
N GLY A 158 1.95 13.09 -17.31
CA GLY A 158 0.75 12.29 -17.51
C GLY A 158 0.79 10.95 -16.77
N ILE A 159 -0.39 10.40 -16.48
CA ILE A 159 -0.55 9.07 -15.89
C ILE A 159 -0.47 8.03 -17.02
N GLY A 160 0.32 6.96 -16.83
CA GLY A 160 0.38 5.85 -17.80
C GLY A 160 -0.82 4.92 -17.72
N LEU A 161 -1.20 4.51 -16.50
CA LEU A 161 -2.37 3.68 -16.23
C LEU A 161 -3.16 4.27 -15.06
N GLN A 162 -4.45 4.52 -15.28
CA GLN A 162 -5.40 4.84 -14.23
C GLN A 162 -6.44 3.74 -14.13
N ALA A 163 -6.62 3.18 -12.94
CA ALA A 163 -7.54 2.08 -12.70
C ALA A 163 -8.43 2.40 -11.49
N ALA A 164 -9.73 2.16 -11.61
CA ALA A 164 -10.71 2.41 -10.57
C ALA A 164 -11.67 1.23 -10.46
N GLY A 165 -11.98 0.83 -9.24
CA GLY A 165 -12.95 -0.23 -8.98
C GLY A 165 -14.36 0.24 -9.26
N GLY A 166 -15.19 -0.64 -9.82
CA GLY A 166 -16.63 -0.39 -9.95
C GLY A 166 -17.35 -0.38 -8.59
N THR A 167 -18.66 -0.14 -8.63
CA THR A 167 -19.54 -0.28 -7.47
C THR A 167 -19.50 -1.69 -6.89
N GLY A 168 -19.75 -1.85 -5.58
CA GLY A 168 -19.84 -3.17 -4.94
C GLY A 168 -18.49 -3.78 -4.54
N ASN A 169 -17.54 -2.94 -4.11
CA ASN A 169 -16.23 -3.34 -3.58
C ASN A 169 -15.31 -4.03 -4.62
N ALA A 170 -15.48 -3.71 -5.91
CA ALA A 170 -14.60 -4.24 -6.94
C ALA A 170 -13.20 -3.63 -6.86
N ALA A 171 -12.17 -4.44 -7.12
CA ALA A 171 -10.79 -3.94 -7.21
C ALA A 171 -10.63 -3.07 -8.47
N GLY A 172 -9.94 -1.94 -8.35
CA GLY A 172 -9.54 -1.16 -9.51
C GLY A 172 -8.37 -1.79 -10.26
N LEU A 173 -7.34 -2.18 -9.51
CA LEU A 173 -6.16 -2.90 -10.01
C LEU A 173 -5.92 -4.13 -9.13
N ALA A 174 -5.64 -5.26 -9.75
CA ALA A 174 -5.21 -6.48 -9.08
C ALA A 174 -3.95 -7.00 -9.79
N GLY A 175 -2.87 -7.21 -9.04
CA GLY A 175 -1.65 -7.84 -9.54
C GLY A 175 -1.39 -9.17 -8.82
N GLN A 176 -1.21 -10.23 -9.59
CA GLN A 176 -0.98 -11.59 -9.10
C GLN A 176 0.27 -12.12 -9.79
N GLY A 177 1.29 -12.45 -9.00
CA GLY A 177 2.43 -13.20 -9.46
C GLY A 177 2.09 -14.69 -9.52
N SER A 178 2.59 -15.40 -10.53
CA SER A 178 2.52 -16.87 -10.63
C SER A 178 3.89 -17.49 -10.39
N GLY A 179 3.94 -18.65 -9.71
CA GLY A 179 5.19 -19.27 -9.30
C GLY A 179 6.01 -18.34 -8.40
N ASN A 180 7.22 -17.98 -8.85
CA ASN A 180 8.12 -17.06 -8.16
C ASN A 180 7.99 -15.60 -8.64
N GLY A 181 7.02 -15.30 -9.51
CA GLY A 181 6.83 -13.96 -10.08
C GLY A 181 6.28 -12.95 -9.09
N VAL A 182 6.64 -11.68 -9.29
CA VAL A 182 6.09 -10.55 -8.54
C VAL A 182 4.74 -10.15 -9.14
N GLY A 183 3.73 -9.89 -8.30
CA GLY A 183 2.42 -9.42 -8.77
C GLY A 183 2.42 -7.93 -9.16
N VAL A 184 2.93 -7.07 -8.27
CA VAL A 184 3.09 -5.63 -8.50
C VAL A 184 4.45 -5.20 -7.96
N SER A 185 5.18 -4.41 -8.74
CA SER A 185 6.42 -3.74 -8.31
C SER A 185 6.26 -2.24 -8.56
N GLY A 186 6.53 -1.44 -7.52
CA GLY A 186 6.52 0.01 -7.59
C GLY A 186 7.92 0.56 -7.34
N VAL A 187 8.43 1.38 -8.26
CA VAL A 187 9.76 1.99 -8.17
C VAL A 187 9.63 3.47 -8.47
N GLY A 188 10.08 4.30 -7.53
CA GLY A 188 10.07 5.75 -7.69
C GLY A 188 11.21 6.23 -8.57
N GLY A 189 11.05 7.41 -9.17
CA GLY A 189 12.17 8.12 -9.79
C GLY A 189 13.18 8.61 -8.75
N VAL A 190 14.18 9.39 -9.19
CA VAL A 190 15.29 9.88 -8.34
C VAL A 190 14.80 10.58 -7.05
N THR A 191 13.64 11.23 -7.11
CA THR A 191 13.01 11.94 -5.98
C THR A 191 11.55 11.53 -5.77
N GLY A 192 11.11 10.44 -6.38
CA GLY A 192 9.71 10.03 -6.38
C GLY A 192 9.45 8.82 -5.51
N ASP A 193 8.20 8.64 -5.11
CA ASP A 193 7.76 7.45 -4.38
C ASP A 193 7.48 6.29 -5.33
N GLY A 194 7.80 5.06 -4.91
CA GLY A 194 7.45 3.85 -5.67
C GLY A 194 5.98 3.46 -5.53
N GLY A 195 5.30 3.93 -4.49
CA GLY A 195 3.89 3.67 -4.23
C GLY A 195 3.37 4.49 -3.06
N ASP A 196 2.06 4.74 -3.08
CA ASP A 196 1.37 5.58 -2.10
C ASP A 196 0.00 4.97 -1.82
N PHE A 197 -0.19 4.50 -0.58
CA PHE A 197 -1.34 3.70 -0.18
C PHE A 197 -2.11 4.41 0.95
N ARG A 198 -3.27 4.96 0.63
CA ARG A 198 -4.10 5.73 1.59
C ARG A 198 -5.44 5.05 1.84
N GLY A 199 -5.83 5.02 3.12
CA GLY A 199 -7.16 4.60 3.54
C GLY A 199 -8.20 5.71 3.31
N GLY A 200 -9.46 5.33 3.21
CA GLY A 200 -10.58 6.29 3.15
C GLY A 200 -10.73 7.10 4.44
N VAL A 201 -11.16 8.35 4.30
CA VAL A 201 -11.22 9.37 5.38
C VAL A 201 -12.05 8.98 6.61
N THR A 202 -13.07 8.14 6.45
CA THR A 202 -14.03 7.82 7.53
C THR A 202 -13.69 6.51 8.25
N GLY A 203 -12.78 5.68 7.72
CA GLY A 203 -12.47 4.37 8.33
C GLY A 203 -11.82 3.34 7.42
N GLY A 204 -10.99 3.74 6.46
CA GLY A 204 -10.33 2.81 5.55
C GLY A 204 -8.93 2.39 6.00
N THR A 205 -8.56 1.15 5.68
CA THR A 205 -7.17 0.68 5.73
C THR A 205 -6.48 1.05 4.43
N GLY A 206 -5.34 1.74 4.50
CA GLY A 206 -4.58 2.10 3.28
C GLY A 206 -3.89 0.91 2.63
N CYS A 207 -3.24 0.06 3.44
CA CYS A 207 -2.57 -1.14 2.98
C CYS A 207 -2.69 -2.26 4.02
N THR A 208 -2.94 -3.47 3.56
CA THR A 208 -2.81 -4.69 4.37
C THR A 208 -1.69 -5.53 3.79
N VAL A 209 -0.67 -5.82 4.60
CA VAL A 209 0.48 -6.64 4.22
C VAL A 209 0.46 -7.95 5.00
N THR A 210 0.42 -9.08 4.29
CA THR A 210 0.33 -10.41 4.89
C THR A 210 1.42 -11.29 4.30
N GLY A 211 2.23 -11.92 5.17
CA GLY A 211 3.21 -12.89 4.72
C GLY A 211 2.55 -14.16 4.20
N GLY A 212 3.21 -14.87 3.28
CA GLY A 212 2.83 -16.25 2.95
C GLY A 212 2.90 -17.17 4.18
N GLY A 213 2.44 -18.42 4.06
CA GLY A 213 2.17 -19.37 5.17
C GLY A 213 3.22 -19.50 6.30
N ALA A 214 3.83 -20.68 6.48
CA ALA A 214 4.55 -21.02 7.72
C ALA A 214 5.78 -20.12 8.05
N SER A 215 6.33 -19.39 7.07
CA SER A 215 7.53 -18.56 7.26
C SER A 215 7.56 -17.32 6.36
N GLY A 216 6.40 -16.80 5.94
CA GLY A 216 6.35 -15.64 5.07
C GLY A 216 6.59 -14.34 5.82
N THR A 217 7.35 -13.43 5.20
CA THR A 217 7.48 -12.05 5.66
C THR A 217 6.38 -11.21 5.02
N GLY A 218 5.56 -10.54 5.83
CA GLY A 218 4.52 -9.64 5.32
C GLY A 218 5.08 -8.30 4.83
N LEU A 219 5.91 -7.67 5.67
CA LEU A 219 6.64 -6.45 5.35
C LEU A 219 8.12 -6.64 5.61
N LEU A 220 8.93 -6.43 4.58
CA LEU A 220 10.36 -6.23 4.68
C LEU A 220 10.66 -4.78 4.29
N ALA A 221 11.19 -4.00 5.23
CA ALA A 221 11.56 -2.61 5.00
C ALA A 221 13.05 -2.41 5.28
N THR A 222 13.73 -1.63 4.45
CA THR A 222 15.14 -1.32 4.60
C THR A 222 15.35 0.16 4.36
N GLY A 223 15.98 0.84 5.31
CA GLY A 223 16.31 2.25 5.22
C GLY A 223 17.42 2.49 4.21
N GLY A 224 17.38 3.61 3.50
CA GLY A 224 18.45 4.00 2.57
C GLY A 224 19.62 4.69 3.29
N GLY A 225 20.84 4.59 2.77
CA GLY A 225 22.00 5.38 3.23
C GLY A 225 22.28 5.42 4.75
N PRO A 226 23.16 6.31 5.22
CA PRO A 226 23.53 6.38 6.64
C PRO A 226 22.41 6.83 7.60
N ASN A 227 21.39 7.54 7.10
CA ASN A 227 20.38 8.20 7.94
C ASN A 227 18.92 7.90 7.51
N GLY A 228 18.70 6.98 6.57
CA GLY A 228 17.35 6.70 6.07
C GLY A 228 16.60 5.79 7.03
N ASN A 229 15.46 6.26 7.52
CA ASN A 229 14.54 5.42 8.27
C ASN A 229 13.94 4.37 7.32
N ALA A 230 13.90 3.11 7.75
CA ALA A 230 13.18 2.06 7.02
C ALA A 230 11.66 2.23 7.15
N ILE A 231 11.20 2.59 8.35
CA ILE A 231 9.80 2.78 8.69
C ILE A 231 9.70 4.02 9.59
N GLU A 232 8.82 4.94 9.22
CA GLU A 232 8.36 6.02 10.08
C GLU A 232 6.87 5.78 10.39
N ALA A 233 6.52 5.66 11.67
CA ALA A 233 5.15 5.41 12.11
C ALA A 233 4.67 6.56 13.00
N VAL A 234 3.71 7.34 12.48
CA VAL A 234 3.19 8.53 13.16
C VAL A 234 1.71 8.37 13.45
N ALA A 235 1.32 8.57 14.71
CA ALA A 235 -0.07 8.66 15.14
C ALA A 235 -0.29 10.03 15.83
N PRO A 236 -0.82 11.05 15.12
CA PRO A 236 -0.90 12.42 15.64
C PRO A 236 -1.99 12.63 16.71
N GLY A 237 -2.88 11.64 16.91
CA GLY A 237 -3.92 11.65 17.93
C GLY A 237 -3.61 10.69 19.09
N SER A 238 -4.66 10.20 19.76
CA SER A 238 -4.55 9.19 20.82
C SER A 238 -4.34 7.75 20.32
N GLY A 239 -4.24 7.57 18.99
CA GLY A 239 -4.06 6.26 18.37
C GLY A 239 -2.66 5.70 18.60
N LEU A 240 -2.52 4.38 18.42
CA LEU A 240 -1.23 3.71 18.44
C LEU A 240 -0.56 3.83 17.07
N ALA A 241 0.68 4.31 17.02
CA ALA A 241 1.48 4.29 15.79
C ALA A 241 1.85 2.85 15.39
N VAL A 242 2.12 1.99 16.39
CA VAL A 242 2.39 0.57 16.19
C VAL A 242 1.59 -0.23 17.22
N LYS A 243 0.83 -1.22 16.73
CA LYS A 243 0.12 -2.20 17.57
C LYS A 243 0.63 -3.59 17.21
N ALA A 244 1.26 -4.27 18.17
CA ALA A 244 1.72 -5.65 18.02
C ALA A 244 0.99 -6.57 18.99
N THR A 245 0.54 -7.72 18.50
CA THR A 245 -0.01 -8.81 19.34
C THR A 245 1.04 -9.88 19.67
N GLY A 246 2.13 -9.93 18.90
CA GLY A 246 3.31 -10.74 19.17
C GLY A 246 4.47 -9.93 19.76
N ALA A 247 5.62 -10.57 19.91
CA ALA A 247 6.83 -9.92 20.40
C ALA A 247 7.37 -8.87 19.40
N ILE A 248 7.89 -7.77 19.93
CA ILE A 248 8.73 -6.82 19.19
C ILE A 248 10.17 -7.09 19.62
N SER A 249 11.05 -7.35 18.64
CA SER A 249 12.46 -7.62 18.88
C SER A 249 13.33 -6.55 18.21
N THR A 250 14.39 -6.13 18.88
CA THR A 250 15.49 -5.33 18.33
C THR A 250 16.81 -5.94 18.77
N ASN A 251 17.82 -5.88 17.90
CA ASN A 251 19.17 -6.35 18.21
C ASN A 251 20.07 -5.27 18.81
N ASP A 252 19.60 -4.03 18.85
CA ASP A 252 20.35 -2.89 19.37
C ASP A 252 19.55 -2.22 20.50
N SER A 253 18.91 -1.08 20.21
CA SER A 253 18.35 -0.20 21.23
C SER A 253 16.88 0.13 20.96
N VAL A 254 16.14 0.41 22.04
CA VAL A 254 14.81 1.04 22.00
C VAL A 254 14.94 2.40 22.67
N TYR A 255 14.75 3.46 21.91
CA TYR A 255 14.74 4.83 22.42
C TYR A 255 13.30 5.29 22.64
N ALA A 256 12.99 5.80 23.83
CA ALA A 256 11.70 6.40 24.15
C ALA A 256 11.95 7.73 24.86
N ASP A 257 11.45 8.82 24.30
CA ASP A 257 11.62 10.17 24.87
C ASP A 257 10.78 10.35 26.14
N VAL A 258 9.56 9.79 26.14
CA VAL A 258 8.61 10.00 27.22
C VAL A 258 8.57 8.80 28.18
N VAL A 259 8.09 7.65 27.71
CA VAL A 259 7.81 6.48 28.55
C VAL A 259 7.90 5.18 27.75
N LEU A 260 8.49 4.13 28.34
CA LEU A 260 8.30 2.74 27.93
C LEU A 260 7.48 1.99 28.99
N ARG A 261 6.40 1.33 28.56
CA ARG A 261 5.48 0.56 29.43
C ARG A 261 5.39 -0.90 28.98
N ALA A 262 5.53 -1.83 29.92
CA ALA A 262 5.34 -3.25 29.68
C ALA A 262 4.04 -3.74 30.36
N GLY A 263 3.05 -4.17 29.55
CA GLY A 263 1.78 -4.75 30.03
C GLY A 263 0.58 -3.78 30.05
N THR A 264 -0.62 -4.34 30.22
CA THR A 264 -1.91 -3.62 30.16
C THR A 264 -2.18 -2.72 31.36
N SER A 265 -1.52 -2.97 32.50
CA SER A 265 -1.62 -2.18 33.74
C SER A 265 -0.24 -1.82 34.32
N SER A 266 0.76 -1.67 33.43
CA SER A 266 2.15 -1.21 33.66
C SER A 266 2.66 -1.24 35.11
N THR A 267 2.97 -2.44 35.63
CA THR A 267 3.66 -2.60 36.91
C THR A 267 5.14 -2.18 36.87
N CYS A 268 5.65 -1.84 35.68
CA CYS A 268 6.98 -1.31 35.45
C CYS A 268 6.94 -0.26 34.32
N THR A 269 7.31 0.97 34.65
CA THR A 269 7.37 2.10 33.73
C THR A 269 8.78 2.68 33.73
N MET A 270 9.46 2.65 32.58
CA MET A 270 10.74 3.33 32.42
C MET A 270 10.49 4.78 32.00
N ARG A 271 11.02 5.72 32.77
CA ARG A 271 11.01 7.16 32.53
C ARG A 271 12.45 7.64 32.33
N SER A 272 12.62 8.87 31.83
CA SER A 272 13.95 9.46 31.57
C SER A 272 14.92 9.41 32.75
N ASN A 273 14.43 9.47 34.00
CA ASN A 273 15.27 9.52 35.19
C ASN A 273 15.10 8.34 36.17
N ARG A 274 14.16 7.42 35.94
CA ARG A 274 13.89 6.30 36.85
C ARG A 274 13.13 5.16 36.18
N VAL A 275 13.22 3.99 36.80
CA VAL A 275 12.28 2.88 36.56
C VAL A 275 11.33 2.83 37.76
N GLU A 276 10.03 2.96 37.48
CA GLU A 276 8.99 2.96 38.51
C GLU A 276 8.22 1.65 38.47
N PHE A 277 8.04 1.07 39.65
CA PHE A 277 7.24 -0.13 39.85
C PHE A 277 5.94 0.25 40.57
N ASP A 278 4.79 0.07 39.94
CA ASP A 278 3.47 0.43 40.48
C ASP A 278 2.59 -0.81 40.68
N GLY A 279 1.74 -0.81 41.72
CA GLY A 279 0.79 -1.90 42.01
C GLY A 279 1.43 -3.28 42.23
N VAL A 280 2.69 -3.34 42.67
CA VAL A 280 3.43 -4.62 42.79
C VAL A 280 3.17 -5.30 44.12
N THR A 281 2.72 -6.56 44.09
CA THR A 281 2.61 -7.40 45.30
C THR A 281 3.98 -7.91 45.74
N HIS A 282 4.31 -7.74 47.02
CA HIS A 282 5.55 -8.29 47.60
C HIS A 282 5.59 -9.81 47.50
N PRO A 283 6.77 -10.41 47.22
CA PRO A 283 6.91 -11.86 47.24
C PRO A 283 6.60 -12.44 48.63
N ALA A 284 5.98 -13.63 48.64
CA ALA A 284 5.91 -14.45 49.85
C ALA A 284 7.31 -14.79 50.37
N SER A 285 7.44 -15.11 51.66
CA SER A 285 8.75 -15.37 52.30
C SER A 285 9.54 -16.54 51.67
N ASN A 286 8.87 -17.42 50.93
CA ASN A 286 9.46 -18.56 50.23
C ASN A 286 9.73 -18.31 48.72
N ALA A 287 9.37 -17.15 48.18
CA ALA A 287 9.60 -16.84 46.78
C ALA A 287 11.03 -16.31 46.56
N SER A 288 11.69 -16.80 45.50
CA SER A 288 13.04 -16.37 45.14
C SER A 288 13.05 -14.95 44.57
N ILE A 289 13.99 -14.15 45.04
CA ILE A 289 14.30 -12.81 44.50
C ILE A 289 15.61 -12.77 43.69
N LYS A 290 16.24 -13.92 43.43
CA LYS A 290 17.52 -13.99 42.70
C LYS A 290 17.36 -13.43 41.28
N HIS A 291 18.34 -12.63 40.85
CA HIS A 291 18.44 -12.03 39.52
C HIS A 291 17.27 -11.10 39.14
N GLN A 292 16.64 -10.46 40.14
CA GLN A 292 15.49 -9.57 39.91
C GLN A 292 15.65 -8.27 40.69
N VAL A 293 15.30 -7.15 40.06
CA VAL A 293 15.08 -5.86 40.74
C VAL A 293 13.61 -5.80 41.14
N ARG A 294 13.31 -5.60 42.43
CA ARG A 294 11.94 -5.57 42.98
C ARG A 294 11.84 -4.52 44.10
N PRO A 295 10.65 -3.97 44.40
CA PRO A 295 10.47 -3.02 45.50
C PRO A 295 11.08 -3.47 46.84
N ILE A 296 10.99 -4.77 47.18
CA ILE A 296 11.52 -5.32 48.43
C ILE A 296 13.05 -5.26 48.56
N ASN A 297 13.78 -5.19 47.44
CA ASN A 297 15.25 -5.18 47.42
C ASN A 297 15.84 -3.87 46.87
N THR A 298 14.99 -2.87 46.64
CA THR A 298 15.40 -1.49 46.34
C THR A 298 15.32 -0.63 47.61
N PRO A 299 16.31 0.23 47.89
CA PRO A 299 16.27 1.12 49.05
C PRO A 299 15.00 1.98 49.07
N ARG A 300 14.32 2.00 50.21
CA ARG A 300 13.18 2.90 50.45
C ARG A 300 13.58 4.16 51.19
N VAL A 301 14.57 4.03 52.06
CA VAL A 301 15.15 5.14 52.81
C VAL A 301 16.65 5.08 52.66
N TRP A 302 17.24 6.22 52.36
CA TRP A 302 18.68 6.46 52.39
C TRP A 302 18.91 7.79 53.09
N ALA A 303 19.87 7.86 54.00
CA ALA A 303 20.17 9.11 54.68
C ALA A 303 21.62 9.18 55.15
N THR A 304 22.16 10.40 55.13
CA THR A 304 23.32 10.80 55.94
C THR A 304 22.81 11.74 57.03
N ILE A 305 22.99 11.33 58.29
CA ILE A 305 22.52 12.07 59.46
C ILE A 305 23.73 12.45 60.29
N VAL A 306 23.78 13.70 60.76
CA VAL A 306 24.87 14.19 61.60
C VAL A 306 24.33 14.76 62.91
N THR A 307 25.07 14.54 63.98
CA THR A 307 24.86 15.20 65.28
C THR A 307 25.99 16.20 65.51
N ASP A 308 25.70 17.29 66.20
CA ASP A 308 26.68 18.35 66.46
C ASP A 308 27.38 18.23 67.82
N GLY A 309 27.00 17.24 68.63
CA GLY A 309 27.45 17.10 70.01
C GLY A 309 26.95 18.20 70.94
N ALA A 310 25.93 18.95 70.54
CA ALA A 310 25.26 19.99 71.31
C ALA A 310 23.73 19.78 71.33
N GLY A 311 23.29 18.54 71.18
CA GLY A 311 21.88 18.13 71.21
C GLY A 311 21.12 18.34 69.90
N ASN A 312 21.76 18.78 68.82
CA ASN A 312 21.11 18.88 67.52
C ASN A 312 21.44 17.68 66.62
N VAL A 313 20.47 17.33 65.80
CA VAL A 313 20.60 16.31 64.75
C VAL A 313 20.05 16.86 63.46
N SER A 314 20.71 16.57 62.35
CA SER A 314 20.29 17.02 61.01
C SER A 314 20.43 15.91 59.98
N VAL A 315 19.48 15.87 59.05
CA VAL A 315 19.58 15.04 57.84
C VAL A 315 20.34 15.88 56.81
N LEU A 316 21.60 15.54 56.56
CA LEU A 316 22.47 16.27 55.65
C LEU A 316 22.11 16.00 54.18
N ASP A 317 21.78 14.74 53.88
CA ASP A 317 21.24 14.29 52.60
C ASP A 317 20.34 13.07 52.87
N GLY A 318 19.29 12.89 52.09
CA GLY A 318 18.43 11.73 52.24
C GLY A 318 17.22 11.70 51.33
N ALA A 319 16.72 10.48 51.12
CA ALA A 319 15.49 10.18 50.42
C ALA A 319 14.63 9.28 51.30
N GLY A 320 13.32 9.56 51.36
CA GLY A 320 12.38 8.78 52.17
C GLY A 320 12.43 9.06 53.69
N VAL A 321 13.10 10.13 54.13
CA VAL A 321 13.16 10.57 55.53
C VAL A 321 12.23 11.75 55.74
N ALA A 322 11.36 11.68 56.76
CA ALA A 322 10.55 12.81 57.22
C ALA A 322 11.32 13.66 58.25
N SER A 323 12.00 13.02 59.19
CA SER A 323 12.80 13.69 60.23
C SER A 323 13.80 12.73 60.90
N ALA A 324 14.75 13.31 61.63
CA ALA A 324 15.62 12.59 62.56
C ALA A 324 15.61 13.32 63.92
N ALA A 325 15.64 12.56 65.01
CA ALA A 325 15.61 13.07 66.37
C ALA A 325 16.55 12.28 67.28
N ILE A 326 17.13 12.96 68.27
CA ILE A 326 17.86 12.30 69.36
C ILE A 326 16.85 11.86 70.42
N SER A 327 16.92 10.60 70.84
CA SER A 327 16.10 10.02 71.91
C SER A 327 16.99 9.21 72.84
N GLY A 328 17.46 9.83 73.92
CA GLY A 328 18.48 9.22 74.79
C GLY A 328 19.75 8.92 74.01
N THR A 329 20.28 7.70 74.14
CA THR A 329 21.49 7.24 73.42
C THR A 329 21.20 6.71 72.01
N ALA A 330 20.08 7.11 71.40
CA ALA A 330 19.67 6.66 70.08
C ALA A 330 19.30 7.82 69.16
N ILE A 331 19.43 7.58 67.85
CA ILE A 331 18.90 8.43 66.80
C ILE A 331 17.66 7.73 66.23
N VAL A 332 16.52 8.40 66.31
CA VAL A 332 15.25 7.93 65.75
C VAL A 332 15.04 8.61 64.41
N VAL A 333 14.87 7.81 63.36
CA VAL A 333 14.60 8.30 62.01
C VAL A 333 13.16 8.02 61.66
N THR A 334 12.38 9.06 61.38
CA THR A 334 11.00 8.95 60.90
C THR A 334 10.98 8.90 59.39
N PHE A 335 10.28 7.93 58.83
CA PHE A 335 10.15 7.73 57.38
C PHE A 335 9.09 8.66 56.80
N ALA A 336 9.31 9.10 55.54
CA ALA A 336 8.34 9.88 54.79
C ALA A 336 7.06 9.07 54.50
N ASP A 337 7.23 7.78 54.18
CA ASP A 337 6.15 6.83 53.93
C ASP A 337 6.30 5.61 54.85
N ALA A 338 5.18 5.12 55.38
CA ALA A 338 5.19 3.92 56.21
C ALA A 338 5.61 2.66 55.41
N PHE A 339 6.24 1.72 56.12
CA PHE A 339 6.34 0.32 55.69
C PHE A 339 5.04 -0.41 55.99
N LEU A 340 4.76 -1.46 55.21
CA LEU A 340 3.57 -2.30 55.41
C LEU A 340 3.56 -2.95 56.80
N ASP A 341 4.75 -3.35 57.26
CA ASP A 341 5.00 -3.95 58.55
C ASP A 341 6.34 -3.46 59.13
N ASN A 342 6.63 -3.83 60.38
CA ASN A 342 7.90 -3.51 61.03
C ASN A 342 9.02 -4.50 60.70
N LYS A 343 8.87 -5.35 59.66
CA LYS A 343 9.85 -6.38 59.28
C LYS A 343 10.73 -5.92 58.12
N TYR A 344 11.32 -4.75 58.26
CA TYR A 344 12.30 -4.22 57.32
C TYR A 344 13.74 -4.41 57.82
N ALA A 345 14.67 -4.46 56.88
CA ALA A 345 16.09 -4.48 57.15
C ALA A 345 16.61 -3.05 57.24
N VAL A 346 17.34 -2.77 58.31
CA VAL A 346 18.06 -1.52 58.52
C VAL A 346 19.54 -1.83 58.46
N LEU A 347 20.26 -1.18 57.54
CA LEU A 347 21.70 -1.21 57.48
C LEU A 347 22.21 0.15 57.91
N VAL A 348 23.05 0.13 58.95
CA VAL A 348 23.67 1.32 59.51
C VAL A 348 25.17 1.19 59.49
N SER A 349 25.84 2.29 59.20
CA SER A 349 27.28 2.46 59.35
C SER A 349 27.56 3.92 59.66
N GLY A 350 28.81 4.29 59.91
CA GLY A 350 29.12 5.69 60.13
C GLY A 350 30.43 5.96 60.87
N TYR A 351 30.56 7.20 61.31
CA TYR A 351 31.66 7.68 62.14
C TYR A 351 31.13 8.15 63.49
N ASP A 352 31.87 7.79 64.51
CA ASP A 352 31.77 8.25 65.87
C ASP A 352 33.23 8.55 66.21
N GLY A 353 33.51 9.82 66.54
CA GLY A 353 34.85 10.33 66.77
C GLY A 353 35.43 9.94 68.12
N SER A 354 34.61 9.41 69.01
CA SER A 354 35.00 9.05 70.38
C SER A 354 35.47 7.60 70.50
N VAL A 355 35.13 6.74 69.53
CA VAL A 355 35.46 5.30 69.56
C VAL A 355 36.56 4.91 68.56
N PRO A 356 37.47 3.99 68.95
CA PRO A 356 38.50 3.46 68.06
C PRO A 356 37.94 2.80 66.79
N THR A 357 38.73 2.83 65.72
CA THR A 357 38.43 2.20 64.44
C THR A 357 38.21 0.68 64.62
N GLY A 358 37.07 0.16 64.15
CA GLY A 358 36.74 -1.28 64.19
C GLY A 358 35.70 -1.69 65.24
N THR A 359 35.31 -0.80 66.15
CA THR A 359 34.19 -1.01 67.07
C THR A 359 32.86 -0.76 66.36
N PRO A 360 31.81 -1.61 66.53
CA PRO A 360 30.48 -1.31 66.02
C PRO A 360 29.99 0.01 66.62
N LYS A 361 29.75 1.03 65.80
CA LYS A 361 29.43 2.40 66.25
C LYS A 361 27.93 2.64 66.43
N PHE A 362 27.15 1.89 65.66
CA PHE A 362 25.71 1.96 65.60
C PHE A 362 25.16 0.55 65.61
N SER A 363 24.07 0.35 66.32
CA SER A 363 23.34 -0.91 66.34
C SER A 363 21.86 -0.65 66.14
N VAL A 364 21.19 -1.59 65.48
CA VAL A 364 19.75 -1.51 65.27
C VAL A 364 19.09 -2.46 66.24
N TYR A 365 18.17 -1.93 67.05
CA TYR A 365 17.36 -2.75 67.94
C TYR A 365 15.97 -2.95 67.34
N GLN A 366 15.85 -4.01 66.54
CA GLN A 366 14.63 -4.38 65.80
C GLN A 366 13.31 -4.33 66.61
N PRO A 367 13.24 -4.69 67.91
CA PRO A 367 11.99 -4.64 68.68
C PRO A 367 11.36 -3.24 68.82
N ASN A 368 12.14 -2.17 68.69
CA ASN A 368 11.67 -0.79 68.84
C ASN A 368 11.31 -0.12 67.51
N ASN A 369 11.57 -0.81 66.40
CA ASN A 369 11.21 -0.32 65.08
C ASN A 369 9.69 -0.41 64.87
N THR A 370 9.10 0.68 64.39
CA THR A 370 7.70 0.74 63.98
C THR A 370 7.60 0.79 62.46
N THR A 371 6.39 0.75 61.89
CA THR A 371 6.19 0.95 60.46
C THR A 371 6.66 2.31 59.95
N THR A 372 6.81 3.31 60.83
CA THR A 372 7.16 4.69 60.47
C THR A 372 8.50 5.14 61.01
N THR A 373 9.16 4.37 61.90
CA THR A 373 10.39 4.81 62.56
C THR A 373 11.40 3.68 62.73
N ALA A 374 12.67 3.95 62.42
CA ALA A 374 13.80 3.13 62.85
C ALA A 374 14.53 3.80 64.01
N GLU A 375 14.86 3.02 65.05
CA GLU A 375 15.69 3.46 66.16
C GLU A 375 17.10 2.87 66.04
N ILE A 376 18.10 3.77 65.98
CA ILE A 376 19.50 3.43 65.83
C ILE A 376 20.19 3.76 67.16
N ALA A 377 20.51 2.72 67.92
CA ALA A 377 21.28 2.85 69.14
C ALA A 377 22.72 3.24 68.80
N CYS A 378 23.22 4.29 69.46
CA CYS A 378 24.57 4.80 69.34
C CYS A 378 25.39 4.27 70.53
N VAL A 379 26.68 3.98 70.31
CA VAL A 379 27.59 3.62 71.42
C VAL A 379 27.84 4.83 72.33
N THR A 380 27.93 6.01 71.72
CA THR A 380 28.17 7.27 72.42
C THR A 380 26.94 8.15 72.35
N ASP A 381 26.75 8.98 73.38
CA ASP A 381 25.58 9.85 73.46
C ASP A 381 25.58 10.86 72.29
N PRO A 382 24.62 10.76 71.34
CA PRO A 382 24.54 11.66 70.20
C PRO A 382 24.27 13.12 70.60
N ALA A 383 23.80 13.37 71.83
CA ALA A 383 23.57 14.72 72.33
C ALA A 383 24.88 15.44 72.71
N THR A 384 25.96 14.70 72.98
CA THR A 384 27.22 15.28 73.47
C THR A 384 28.39 15.06 72.53
N GLU A 385 28.26 14.18 71.55
CA GLU A 385 29.31 13.89 70.57
C GLU A 385 28.85 14.12 69.12
N ASN A 386 29.83 14.43 68.26
CA ASN A 386 29.61 14.52 66.83
C ASN A 386 29.66 13.13 66.19
N LEU A 387 28.52 12.67 65.70
CA LEU A 387 28.32 11.41 65.03
C LEU A 387 27.88 11.66 63.58
N ILE A 388 28.32 10.79 62.67
CA ILE A 388 27.87 10.74 61.28
C ILE A 388 27.31 9.35 61.04
N LEU A 389 26.02 9.25 60.78
CA LEU A 389 25.28 8.02 60.51
C LEU A 389 24.94 7.94 59.02
N TYR A 390 25.29 6.81 58.39
CA TYR A 390 24.80 6.42 57.07
C TYR A 390 23.74 5.32 57.24
N LEU A 391 22.56 5.57 56.69
CA LEU A 391 21.38 4.72 56.85
C LEU A 391 20.89 4.22 55.50
N LEU A 392 20.59 2.92 55.41
CA LEU A 392 19.84 2.31 54.32
C LEU A 392 18.73 1.45 54.89
N VAL A 393 17.49 1.63 54.43
CA VAL A 393 16.34 0.81 54.86
C VAL A 393 15.68 0.13 53.66
N LEU A 394 15.50 -1.19 53.77
CA LEU A 394 14.95 -2.09 52.75
C LEU A 394 13.78 -2.88 53.34
N GLY A 395 12.67 -3.02 52.64
CA GLY A 395 11.53 -3.76 53.20
C GLY A 395 10.25 -3.65 52.37
N ARG A 396 9.17 -4.23 52.91
CA ARG A 396 7.86 -4.26 52.23
C ARG A 396 7.19 -2.88 52.20
N GLN A 397 6.64 -2.54 51.04
CA GLN A 397 5.68 -1.45 50.82
C GLN A 397 4.26 -1.85 51.19
#